data_AF-A0A953Z6W1-F1
#
_entry.id   AF-A0A953Z6W1-F1
#
_cell.length_a   1.000
_cell.length_b   1.000
_cell.length_c   1.000
_cell.angle_alpha   90.00
_cell.angle_beta   90.00
_cell.angle_gamma   90.00
#
_symmetry.space_group_name_H-M   'P 1'
#
loop_
_entity.id
_entity.type
_entity.pdbx_description
1 polymer ?
#
loop_
_entity_poly.entity_id
_entity_poly.type
_entity_poly.pdbx_seq_one_letter_code
_entity_poly.pdbx_strand_id
1 'polypeptide(L)'
;ELVPIGRKLTGADGGFACVLCHAIGDQPPLAVFEVQGIDLALSGDRLRRSWFERWLWDPPRIDPSSKMPRYADQDGKTAFRDVFDGDAGRQFEAIWHFLRSID
;
A
#
# COMPACT_ATOMS: atom_id res chain seq x y z
N GLU A 1 -16.60 0.33 -6.44
CA GLU A 1 -16.61 0.49 -4.97
C GLU A 1 -15.24 0.36 -4.30
N LEU A 2 -14.24 -0.34 -4.89
CA LEU A 2 -12.93 -0.55 -4.26
C LEU A 2 -12.01 0.68 -4.22
N VAL A 3 -12.09 1.59 -5.19
CA VAL A 3 -11.21 2.77 -5.28
C VAL A 3 -11.28 3.68 -4.03
N PRO A 4 -12.47 4.08 -3.54
CA PRO A 4 -12.56 4.84 -2.28
C PRO A 4 -11.96 4.12 -1.07
N ILE A 5 -12.13 2.79 -0.99
CA ILE A 5 -11.57 1.97 0.09
C ILE A 5 -10.03 1.94 -0.01
N GLY A 6 -9.49 1.72 -1.20
CA GLY A 6 -8.04 1.76 -1.45
C GLY A 6 -7.42 3.11 -1.14
N ARG A 7 -8.12 4.20 -1.48
CA ARG A 7 -7.71 5.57 -1.12
C ARG A 7 -7.64 5.74 0.40
N LYS A 8 -8.69 5.33 1.14
CA LYS A 8 -8.71 5.37 2.61
C LYS A 8 -7.52 4.58 3.18
N LEU A 9 -7.37 3.33 2.77
CA LEU A 9 -6.32 2.44 3.26
C LEU A 9 -4.90 2.93 2.93
N THR A 10 -4.71 3.70 1.85
CA THR A 10 -3.40 4.29 1.50
C THR A 10 -3.06 5.51 2.36
N GLY A 11 -4.07 6.17 2.94
CA GLY A 11 -3.93 7.37 3.76
C GLY A 11 -3.29 7.12 5.13
N ALA A 12 -2.86 8.20 5.79
CA ALA A 12 -2.26 8.17 7.12
C ALA A 12 -3.29 8.12 8.27
N ASP A 13 -4.53 8.53 8.02
CA ASP A 13 -5.60 8.49 9.01
C ASP A 13 -6.45 7.23 8.83
N GLY A 14 -6.34 6.29 9.76
CA GLY A 14 -7.08 5.03 9.73
C GLY A 14 -6.72 4.10 8.56
N GLY A 15 -5.52 4.26 7.98
CA GLY A 15 -4.98 3.41 6.91
C GLY A 15 -3.52 3.02 7.15
N PHE A 16 -2.90 2.34 6.19
CA PHE A 16 -1.52 1.84 6.23
C PHE A 16 -0.44 2.92 6.19
N ALA A 17 -0.85 4.19 6.07
CA ALA A 17 0.05 5.34 6.09
C ALA A 17 1.12 5.32 4.98
N CYS A 18 0.77 4.79 3.80
CA CYS A 18 1.68 4.72 2.65
C CYS A 18 2.21 6.12 2.26
N VAL A 19 1.35 7.14 2.38
CA VAL A 19 1.66 8.55 2.09
C VAL A 19 2.69 9.18 3.03
N LEU A 20 3.08 8.51 4.13
CA LEU A 20 4.19 9.00 4.94
C LEU A 20 5.51 8.92 4.16
N CYS A 21 5.75 7.82 3.45
CA CYS A 21 7.00 7.58 2.73
C CYS A 21 6.90 7.76 1.21
N HIS A 22 5.71 7.57 0.64
CA HIS A 22 5.50 7.62 -0.81
C HIS A 22 4.82 8.91 -1.26
N ALA A 23 5.30 9.46 -2.38
CA ALA A 23 4.58 10.51 -3.10
C ALA A 23 3.36 9.95 -3.83
N ILE A 24 2.42 10.82 -4.18
CA ILE A 24 1.32 10.54 -5.12
C ILE A 24 1.25 11.70 -6.11
N GLY A 25 1.94 11.56 -7.24
CA GLY A 25 2.05 12.62 -8.25
C GLY A 25 2.65 13.89 -7.64
N ASP A 26 1.94 15.01 -7.79
CA ASP A 26 2.38 16.30 -7.24
C ASP A 26 2.29 16.41 -5.71
N GLN A 27 1.74 15.39 -5.03
CA GLN A 27 1.69 15.35 -3.56
C GLN A 27 2.96 14.71 -3.00
N PRO A 28 3.84 15.48 -2.34
CA PRO A 28 5.03 14.90 -1.71
C PRO A 28 4.65 14.01 -0.52
N PRO A 29 5.53 13.07 -0.15
CA PRO A 29 5.35 12.27 1.06
C PRO A 29 5.24 13.17 2.30
N LEU A 30 4.35 12.82 3.23
CA LEU A 30 4.06 13.63 4.42
C LEU A 30 5.21 13.64 5.43
N ALA A 31 5.96 12.54 5.54
CA ALA A 31 7.04 12.42 6.52
C ALA A 31 8.05 11.34 6.11
N VAL A 32 9.12 11.75 5.42
CA VAL A 32 10.23 10.84 5.08
C VAL A 32 11.25 10.87 6.23
N PHE A 33 11.23 9.85 7.07
CA PHE A 33 12.16 9.74 8.20
C PHE A 33 13.47 9.04 7.85
N GLU A 34 13.42 7.95 7.07
CA GLU A 34 14.61 7.16 6.72
C GLU A 34 14.85 7.09 5.21
N VAL A 35 13.90 6.52 4.47
CA VAL A 35 14.01 6.27 3.03
C VAL A 35 12.72 6.69 2.35
N GLN A 36 12.84 7.51 1.31
CA GLN A 36 11.71 7.88 0.47
C GLN A 36 11.30 6.68 -0.41
N GLY A 37 10.00 6.37 -0.40
CA GLY A 37 9.42 5.39 -1.30
C GLY A 37 9.24 5.94 -2.71
N ILE A 38 8.91 5.06 -3.66
CA ILE A 38 8.57 5.48 -5.04
C ILE A 38 7.34 6.40 -5.08
N ASP A 39 7.17 7.15 -6.16
CA ASP A 39 5.89 7.77 -6.45
C ASP A 39 4.85 6.70 -6.82
N LEU A 40 3.77 6.67 -6.06
CA LEU A 40 2.68 5.71 -6.23
C LEU A 40 1.79 6.03 -7.44
N ALA A 41 1.76 7.27 -7.93
CA ALA A 41 1.05 7.59 -9.19
C ALA A 41 1.62 6.79 -10.37
N LEU A 42 2.94 6.60 -10.39
CA LEU A 42 3.62 5.81 -11.43
C LEU A 42 3.45 4.29 -11.24
N SER A 43 2.96 3.83 -10.08
CA SER A 43 2.95 2.41 -9.73
C SER A 43 1.86 1.62 -10.47
N GLY A 44 0.71 2.25 -10.74
CA GLY A 44 -0.43 1.62 -11.40
C GLY A 44 -0.09 1.08 -12.79
N ASP A 45 0.68 1.84 -13.57
CA ASP A 45 1.05 1.47 -14.93
C ASP A 45 2.30 0.60 -15.02
N ARG A 46 3.21 0.72 -14.05
CA ARG A 46 4.52 0.04 -14.10
C ARG A 46 4.51 -1.34 -13.47
N LEU A 47 3.73 -1.54 -12.42
CA LEU A 47 3.77 -2.78 -11.66
C LEU A 47 2.90 -3.85 -12.33
N ARG A 48 3.41 -5.08 -12.36
CA ARG A 48 2.58 -6.26 -12.67
C ARG A 48 1.79 -6.63 -11.41
N ARG A 49 0.53 -7.01 -11.56
CA ARG A 49 -0.34 -7.40 -10.42
C ARG A 49 0.34 -8.39 -9.46
N SER A 50 0.95 -9.45 -10.00
CA SER A 50 1.62 -10.46 -9.18
C SER A 50 2.86 -9.94 -8.43
N TRP A 51 3.57 -8.95 -8.98
CA TRP A 51 4.66 -8.29 -8.27
C TRP A 51 4.11 -7.49 -7.09
N PHE A 52 3.05 -6.72 -7.33
CA PHE A 52 2.42 -5.87 -6.31
C PHE A 52 1.93 -6.68 -5.13
N GLU A 53 1.24 -7.79 -5.41
CA GLU A 53 0.74 -8.69 -4.36
C GLU A 53 1.90 -9.25 -3.53
N ARG A 54 2.94 -9.82 -4.17
CA ARG A 54 4.10 -10.35 -3.43
C ARG A 54 4.79 -9.29 -2.59
N TRP A 55 4.88 -8.06 -3.11
CA TRP A 55 5.49 -6.94 -2.38
C TRP A 55 4.67 -6.55 -1.15
N LEU A 56 3.36 -6.32 -1.27
CA LEU A 56 2.53 -5.93 -0.11
C LEU A 56 2.42 -7.01 0.97
N TRP A 57 2.54 -8.29 0.59
CA TRP A 57 2.54 -9.38 1.55
C TRP A 57 3.74 -9.36 2.48
N ASP A 58 4.95 -9.18 1.93
CA ASP A 58 6.19 -9.23 2.71
C ASP A 58 7.37 -8.61 1.93
N PRO A 59 7.54 -7.28 1.98
CA PRO A 59 8.62 -6.61 1.26
C PRO A 59 10.02 -7.16 1.63
N PRO A 60 10.35 -7.41 2.92
CA PRO A 60 11.64 -7.99 3.32
C PRO A 60 11.98 -9.35 2.70
N ARG A 61 10.97 -10.13 2.26
CA ARG A 61 11.22 -11.39 1.53
C ARG A 61 11.71 -11.18 0.10
N ILE A 62 11.42 -10.02 -0.49
CA ILE A 62 11.87 -9.66 -1.85
C ILE A 62 13.15 -8.84 -1.77
N ASP A 63 13.17 -7.85 -0.88
CA ASP A 63 14.32 -7.00 -0.61
C ASP A 63 14.57 -6.94 0.92
N PRO A 64 15.57 -7.66 1.44
CA PRO A 64 15.89 -7.68 2.87
C PRO A 64 16.25 -6.31 3.46
N SER A 65 16.59 -5.32 2.62
CA SER A 65 16.89 -3.95 3.05
C SER A 65 15.66 -3.03 3.08
N SER A 66 14.51 -3.52 2.60
CA SER A 66 13.27 -2.73 2.54
C SER A 66 12.84 -2.25 3.91
N LYS A 67 12.48 -0.97 3.97
CA LYS A 67 11.91 -0.31 5.15
C LYS A 67 10.39 -0.39 5.19
N MET A 68 9.76 -0.87 4.11
CA MET A 68 8.32 -1.00 4.05
C MET A 68 7.85 -2.10 5.02
N PRO A 69 6.91 -1.79 5.95
CA PRO A 69 6.46 -2.77 6.93
C PRO A 69 5.74 -3.95 6.30
N ARG A 70 5.76 -5.08 7.01
CA ARG A 70 4.79 -6.16 6.79
C ARG A 70 3.48 -5.78 7.45
N TYR A 71 2.40 -5.72 6.68
CA TYR A 71 1.09 -5.29 7.19
C TYR A 71 0.17 -6.44 7.62
N ALA A 72 0.36 -7.63 7.03
CA ALA A 72 -0.45 -8.81 7.33
C ALA A 72 0.28 -9.75 8.31
N ASP A 73 -0.50 -10.33 9.21
CA ASP A 73 -0.05 -11.42 10.09
C ASP A 73 0.00 -12.77 9.35
N GLN A 74 0.30 -13.84 10.09
CA GLN A 74 0.43 -15.19 9.51
C GLN A 74 -0.90 -15.76 9.01
N ASP A 75 -2.02 -15.24 9.50
CA ASP A 75 -3.38 -15.66 9.13
C ASP A 75 -3.95 -14.81 7.98
N GLY A 76 -3.13 -13.94 7.39
CA GLY A 76 -3.53 -13.08 6.28
C GLY A 76 -4.41 -11.91 6.71
N LYS A 77 -4.28 -11.46 7.96
CA LYS A 77 -5.10 -10.38 8.50
C LYS A 77 -4.28 -9.14 8.85
N THR A 78 -4.89 -7.97 8.74
CA THR A 78 -4.26 -6.68 9.07
C THR A 78 -4.83 -6.06 10.35
N ALA A 79 -4.31 -4.91 10.77
CA ALA A 79 -4.86 -4.15 11.89
C ALA A 79 -6.23 -3.51 11.58
N PHE A 80 -6.59 -3.32 10.30
CA PHE A 80 -7.78 -2.57 9.87
C PHE A 80 -9.00 -3.48 9.76
N ARG A 81 -9.50 -3.97 10.89
CA ARG A 81 -10.61 -4.95 10.95
C ARG A 81 -11.96 -4.38 10.49
N ASP A 82 -12.14 -3.07 10.53
CA ASP A 82 -13.34 -2.37 10.05
C ASP A 82 -13.51 -2.47 8.51
N VAL A 83 -12.44 -2.79 7.79
CA VAL A 83 -12.46 -2.97 6.33
C VAL A 83 -12.28 -4.45 5.99
N PHE A 84 -13.29 -5.08 5.38
CA PHE A 84 -13.26 -6.49 4.98
C PHE A 84 -12.87 -7.46 6.11
N ASP A 85 -13.21 -7.16 7.36
CA ASP A 85 -12.82 -7.98 8.52
C ASP A 85 -11.30 -8.19 8.63
N GLY A 86 -10.52 -7.22 8.13
CA GLY A 86 -9.07 -7.28 8.11
C GLY A 86 -8.47 -8.21 7.06
N ASP A 87 -9.24 -8.76 6.12
CA ASP A 87 -8.71 -9.60 5.04
C ASP A 87 -7.68 -8.82 4.22
N ALA A 88 -6.40 -9.17 4.37
CA ALA A 88 -5.30 -8.45 3.74
C ALA A 88 -5.37 -8.53 2.22
N GLY A 89 -5.77 -9.68 1.66
CA GLY A 89 -5.89 -9.86 0.22
C GLY A 89 -6.89 -8.88 -0.40
N ARG A 90 -8.08 -8.77 0.20
CA ARG A 90 -9.14 -7.84 -0.25
C ARG A 90 -8.77 -6.38 -0.02
N GLN A 91 -8.06 -6.08 1.06
CA GLN A 91 -7.56 -4.73 1.31
C GLN A 91 -6.47 -4.32 0.32
N PHE A 92 -5.51 -5.20 0.04
CA PHE A 92 -4.47 -4.98 -0.96
C PHE A 92 -5.06 -4.88 -2.37
N GLU A 93 -6.10 -5.65 -2.68
CA GLU A 93 -6.86 -5.51 -3.91
C GLU A 93 -7.51 -4.13 -4.01
N ALA A 94 -8.12 -3.61 -2.94
CA ALA A 94 -8.67 -2.26 -2.95
C ALA A 94 -7.59 -1.20 -3.22
N ILE A 95 -6.42 -1.33 -2.60
CA ILE A 95 -5.25 -0.47 -2.84
C ILE A 95 -4.80 -0.57 -4.31
N TRP A 96 -4.71 -1.78 -4.87
CA TRP A 96 -4.37 -1.98 -6.28
C TRP A 96 -5.31 -1.20 -7.21
N HIS A 97 -6.62 -1.26 -6.96
CA HIS A 97 -7.59 -0.51 -7.75
C HIS A 97 -7.42 1.00 -7.60
N PHE A 98 -7.13 1.49 -6.40
CA PHE A 98 -6.85 2.90 -6.18
C PHE A 98 -5.59 3.37 -6.94
N LEU A 99 -4.49 2.63 -6.86
CA LEU A 99 -3.23 2.97 -7.53
C LEU A 99 -3.34 2.98 -9.06
N ARG A 100 -4.29 2.25 -9.64
CA ARG A 100 -4.58 2.27 -11.08
C ARG A 100 -5.63 3.31 -11.49
N SER A 101 -6.20 4.02 -10.52
CA SER A 101 -7.20 5.07 -10.76
C SER A 101 -6.61 6.49 -10.62
N ILE A 102 -5.34 6.57 -10.24
CA ILE A 102 -4.59 7.81 -10.15
C ILE A 102 -3.73 7.93 -11.41
N ASP A 103 -3.77 9.11 -12.03
CA ASP A 103 -3.00 9.49 -13.22
C ASP A 103 -1.67 10.15 -12.82
#